data_AF-A0A1D7V0I8-F1
#
_entry.id   AF-A0A1D7V0I8-F1
#
_cell.length_a   1.000
_cell.length_b   1.000
_cell.length_c   1.000
_cell.angle_alpha   90.00
_cell.angle_beta   90.00
_cell.angle_gamma   90.00
#
_symmetry.space_group_name_H-M   'P 1'
#
loop_
_entity.id
_entity.type
_entity.pdbx_description
1 polymer ?
#
loop_
_entity_poly.entity_id
_entity_poly.type
_entity_poly.pdbx_seq_one_letter_code
_entity_poly.pdbx_strand_id
1 'polypeptide(L)'
;MKRISFYKLILFIFSLSALFSCAQAERFSLDGPSGALITIVQKTVETSVSSAASSSGFQFSGTLQGLKSGTVQIQLNNEILPISANGGFQFANRVSQNQTYQLSVNSSASNHSCKIYSGTTENPSGNVSTDVSNLVVYCSTIVINGKIPGETIEIKEDGTALSFDVSLSGPTGPNDPVAHVSLSTTATIDHFNPGPDNYDMNFANPDSVSVTASDLTPAGASDYFDQTYALNVSVTPSNLAVSFNLKILNNDKRIAAVTRASAGNMQYGGNAFGINGGDSGCTGYAGITSKILAGVAARIPGNSDWPIAKNTKYYRADNNAFIATSDNNGLIAYNTLYNSTGVPPANFWSGFNTNWTVNANNCSDWTNSATGNGLAGDASTLIPCTTGNKYSLCIEQ
;
A
#
# COMPACT_ATOMS: atom_id res chain seq x y z
N MET A 1 30.94 37.02 23.02
CA MET A 1 31.51 38.37 22.75
C MET A 1 31.48 38.55 21.23
N LYS A 2 30.91 39.56 20.58
CA LYS A 2 30.51 40.94 20.90
C LYS A 2 29.26 41.30 20.06
N ARG A 3 28.48 42.25 20.59
CA ARG A 3 27.33 42.92 19.98
C ARG A 3 27.76 43.85 18.84
N ILE A 4 26.88 44.08 17.86
CA ILE A 4 26.78 45.36 17.13
C ILE A 4 25.31 45.76 17.08
N SER A 5 25.07 47.00 17.50
CA SER A 5 23.79 47.70 17.56
C SER A 5 23.81 48.81 16.50
N PHE A 6 22.66 49.09 15.89
CA PHE A 6 22.42 50.37 15.22
C PHE A 6 21.18 51.06 15.82
N TYR A 7 21.44 52.24 16.38
CA TYR A 7 20.56 53.39 16.66
C TYR A 7 19.78 53.81 15.39
N LYS A 8 18.64 54.53 15.34
CA LYS A 8 18.03 55.63 16.13
C LYS A 8 16.56 55.74 15.63
N LEU A 9 15.55 55.80 16.51
CA LEU A 9 14.86 57.01 16.99
C LEU A 9 14.02 57.76 15.92
N ILE A 10 12.68 57.75 16.06
CA ILE A 10 11.79 58.93 16.02
C ILE A 10 10.57 58.65 16.92
N LEU A 11 10.16 59.71 17.59
CA LEU A 11 9.31 59.81 18.77
C LEU A 11 7.93 60.42 18.40
N PHE A 12 7.01 60.38 19.36
CA PHE A 12 5.71 61.09 19.50
C PHE A 12 4.44 60.41 18.96
N ILE A 13 3.27 60.39 19.62
CA ILE A 13 2.76 60.47 21.02
C ILE A 13 1.21 60.50 20.88
N PHE A 14 0.49 59.82 21.79
CA PHE A 14 -0.91 60.02 22.26
C PHE A 14 -2.04 60.28 21.22
N SER A 15 -3.21 59.63 21.28
CA SER A 15 -4.21 59.63 22.37
C SER A 15 -5.32 58.63 21.98
N LEU A 16 -5.71 57.67 22.82
CA LEU A 16 -6.90 57.71 23.70
C LEU A 16 -8.23 58.11 23.02
N SER A 17 -9.15 57.16 22.80
CA SER A 17 -10.49 57.16 23.42
C SER A 17 -11.43 56.07 22.87
N ALA A 18 -12.29 55.62 23.77
CA ALA A 18 -13.19 54.48 23.76
C ALA A 18 -14.47 54.62 22.89
N LEU A 19 -15.00 53.43 22.53
CA LEU A 19 -16.41 53.01 22.40
C LEU A 19 -17.38 53.88 21.57
N PHE A 20 -17.97 53.29 20.53
CA PHE A 20 -19.43 53.22 20.34
C PHE A 20 -19.78 52.10 19.34
N SER A 21 -20.73 51.25 19.74
CA SER A 21 -21.36 50.23 18.91
C SER A 21 -22.50 50.87 18.12
N CYS A 22 -22.54 50.68 16.79
CA CYS A 22 -23.68 51.01 15.96
C CYS A 22 -24.06 49.77 15.14
N ALA A 23 -25.26 49.24 15.41
CA ALA A 23 -25.94 48.28 14.55
C ALA A 23 -26.41 49.00 13.28
N GLN A 24 -26.02 48.50 12.11
CA GLN A 24 -26.46 49.01 10.82
C GLN A 24 -27.66 48.19 10.33
N ALA A 25 -28.84 48.81 10.27
CA ALA A 25 -30.00 48.27 9.59
C ALA A 25 -30.10 48.95 8.22
N GLU A 26 -29.76 48.23 7.16
CA GLU A 26 -29.91 48.74 5.79
C GLU A 26 -31.38 48.66 5.37
N ARG A 27 -32.01 49.83 5.22
CA ARG A 27 -33.29 49.97 4.52
C ARG A 27 -33.00 50.07 3.03
N PHE A 28 -33.43 49.05 2.29
CA PHE A 28 -33.43 49.02 0.83
C PHE A 28 -34.67 49.77 0.30
N SER A 29 -34.49 50.89 -0.41
CA SER A 29 -35.57 51.64 -1.06
C SER A 29 -35.40 51.53 -2.58
N LEU A 30 -36.43 51.03 -3.27
CA LEU A 30 -36.53 50.98 -4.72
C LEU A 30 -37.32 52.20 -5.21
N ASP A 31 -36.63 53.26 -5.61
CA ASP A 31 -37.24 54.36 -6.35
C ASP A 31 -37.18 54.06 -7.85
N GLY A 32 -38.32 53.68 -8.42
CA GLY A 32 -38.52 53.52 -9.87
C GLY A 32 -39.82 54.22 -10.30
N PRO A 33 -39.77 55.14 -11.28
CA PRO A 33 -40.94 55.94 -11.65
C PRO A 33 -41.80 55.17 -12.66
N SER A 34 -42.91 54.58 -12.20
CA SER A 34 -44.18 54.42 -12.93
C SER A 34 -45.11 53.44 -12.19
N GLY A 35 -45.98 53.98 -11.34
CA GLY A 35 -47.36 53.55 -11.07
C GLY A 35 -47.80 52.07 -11.18
N ALA A 36 -47.01 51.09 -10.73
CA ALA A 36 -47.49 49.71 -10.57
C ALA A 36 -47.68 49.38 -9.08
N LEU A 37 -48.94 49.11 -8.69
CA LEU A 37 -49.29 48.56 -7.37
C LEU A 37 -48.70 47.15 -7.24
N ILE A 38 -47.67 46.99 -6.42
CA ILE A 38 -47.18 45.67 -5.99
C ILE A 38 -47.87 45.32 -4.67
N THR A 39 -48.86 44.43 -4.73
CA THR A 39 -49.42 43.75 -3.55
C THR A 39 -48.39 42.74 -3.05
N ILE A 40 -47.71 43.06 -1.95
CA ILE A 40 -46.87 42.08 -1.24
C ILE A 40 -47.76 41.29 -0.29
N VAL A 41 -48.06 40.04 -0.65
CA VAL A 41 -48.68 39.07 0.27
C VAL A 41 -47.63 38.71 1.32
N GLN A 42 -47.72 39.32 2.49
CA GLN A 42 -46.92 38.93 3.65
C GLN A 42 -47.53 37.63 4.18
N LYS A 43 -46.98 36.48 3.76
CA LYS A 43 -47.23 35.21 4.46
C LYS A 43 -46.51 35.32 5.81
N THR A 44 -47.24 35.68 6.85
CA THR A 44 -46.81 35.43 8.23
C THR A 44 -46.71 33.92 8.41
N VAL A 45 -45.54 33.37 8.16
CA VAL A 45 -45.16 32.14 8.85
C VAL A 45 -44.84 32.59 10.26
N GLU A 46 -45.81 32.43 11.17
CA GLU A 46 -45.51 32.29 12.58
C GLU A 46 -44.60 31.09 12.69
N THR A 47 -43.30 31.35 12.59
CA THR A 47 -42.32 30.43 13.14
C THR A 47 -42.49 30.65 14.62
N SER A 48 -43.27 29.77 15.26
CA SER A 48 -43.25 29.64 16.69
C SER A 48 -41.78 29.53 17.06
N VAL A 49 -41.24 30.60 17.67
CA VAL A 49 -40.07 30.45 18.50
C VAL A 49 -40.58 29.55 19.61
N SER A 50 -40.40 28.23 19.43
CA SER A 50 -40.37 27.32 20.54
C SER A 50 -39.33 27.93 21.46
N SER A 51 -39.85 28.52 22.53
CA SER A 51 -39.06 28.98 23.67
C SER A 51 -38.02 27.91 23.90
N ALA A 52 -36.75 28.25 23.67
CA ALA A 52 -35.64 27.43 24.08
C ALA A 52 -35.92 27.09 25.54
N ALA A 53 -36.32 25.84 25.79
CA ALA A 53 -36.40 25.33 27.13
C ALA A 53 -35.03 25.62 27.72
N SER A 54 -35.01 26.45 28.77
CA SER A 54 -33.83 26.66 29.59
C SER A 54 -33.26 25.27 29.83
N SER A 55 -32.09 25.00 29.25
CA SER A 55 -31.49 23.68 29.23
C SER A 55 -30.99 23.35 30.63
N SER A 56 -31.93 23.02 31.53
CA SER A 56 -31.67 22.67 32.91
C SER A 56 -30.93 21.35 32.92
N GLY A 57 -29.68 21.37 33.38
CA GLY A 57 -28.83 20.20 33.39
C GLY A 57 -27.42 20.53 32.96
N PHE A 58 -26.56 19.55 33.17
CA PHE A 58 -25.12 19.64 32.96
C PHE A 58 -24.71 19.00 31.63
N GLN A 59 -23.71 19.61 31.00
CA GLN A 59 -23.16 19.22 29.71
C GLN A 59 -22.04 18.20 29.85
N PHE A 60 -21.85 17.39 28.81
CA PHE A 60 -20.78 16.41 28.71
C PHE A 60 -19.97 16.65 27.43
N SER A 61 -18.67 16.90 27.57
CA SER A 61 -17.76 17.16 26.45
C SER A 61 -16.36 16.63 26.73
N GLY A 62 -15.57 16.52 25.67
CA GLY A 62 -14.23 15.96 25.76
C GLY A 62 -13.46 16.02 24.46
N THR A 63 -12.41 15.21 24.36
CA THR A 63 -11.59 15.06 23.16
C THR A 63 -11.41 13.59 22.77
N LEU A 64 -11.47 13.31 21.46
CA LEU A 64 -11.08 12.04 20.86
C LEU A 64 -9.62 12.10 20.41
N GLN A 65 -8.86 11.05 20.68
CA GLN A 65 -7.45 10.91 20.30
C GLN A 65 -7.16 9.51 19.75
N GLY A 66 -6.24 9.42 18.78
CA GLY A 66 -5.68 8.15 18.29
C GLY A 66 -6.51 7.36 17.27
N LEU A 67 -7.69 7.87 16.87
CA LEU A 67 -8.48 7.28 15.79
C LEU A 67 -7.79 7.50 14.43
N LYS A 68 -7.50 6.43 13.68
CA LYS A 68 -6.88 6.51 12.34
C LYS A 68 -7.89 6.48 11.21
N SER A 69 -8.97 5.72 11.35
CA SER A 69 -10.02 5.61 10.35
C SER A 69 -11.34 5.13 10.96
N GLY A 70 -12.44 5.34 10.24
CA GLY A 70 -13.78 4.92 10.66
C GLY A 70 -14.44 5.87 11.66
N THR A 71 -15.42 5.35 12.39
CA THR A 71 -16.24 6.12 13.34
C THR A 71 -16.33 5.34 14.65
N VAL A 72 -16.03 6.01 15.77
CA VAL A 72 -16.35 5.51 17.12
C VAL A 72 -17.71 6.05 17.54
N GLN A 73 -18.51 5.24 18.22
CA GLN A 73 -19.76 5.67 18.82
C GLN A 73 -19.60 5.63 20.34
N ILE A 74 -19.68 6.80 20.97
CA ILE A 74 -19.70 6.91 22.43
C ILE A 74 -21.13 7.13 22.90
N GLN A 75 -21.42 6.72 24.13
CA GLN A 75 -22.77 6.73 24.66
C GLN A 75 -22.82 7.42 26.02
N LEU A 76 -23.79 8.30 26.19
CA LEU A 76 -24.19 8.92 27.45
C LEU A 76 -25.62 8.48 27.74
N ASN A 77 -25.81 7.61 28.74
CA ASN A 77 -27.09 6.98 29.04
C ASN A 77 -27.70 6.31 27.78
N ASN A 78 -28.67 6.92 27.13
CA ASN A 78 -29.32 6.43 25.90
C ASN A 78 -28.94 7.23 24.64
N GLU A 79 -28.17 8.31 24.77
CA GLU A 79 -27.69 9.08 23.63
C GLU A 79 -26.44 8.43 23.04
N ILE A 80 -26.44 8.21 21.74
CA ILE A 80 -25.27 7.74 21.00
C ILE A 80 -24.72 8.91 20.18
N LEU A 81 -23.43 9.21 20.36
CA LEU A 81 -22.69 10.23 19.63
C LEU A 81 -21.62 9.58 18.75
N PRO A 82 -21.79 9.58 17.41
CA PRO A 82 -20.76 9.14 16.48
C PRO A 82 -19.67 10.22 16.31
N ILE A 83 -18.40 9.82 16.33
CA ILE A 83 -17.23 10.68 16.14
C ILE A 83 -16.27 10.02 15.16
N SER A 84 -15.94 10.72 14.07
CA SER A 84 -15.12 10.18 12.96
C SER A 84 -13.75 10.85 12.81
N ALA A 85 -13.42 11.83 13.66
CA ALA A 85 -12.16 12.55 13.61
C ALA A 85 -11.67 12.92 15.01
N ASN A 86 -10.34 12.89 15.19
CA ASN A 86 -9.71 13.35 16.43
C ASN A 86 -10.02 14.83 16.70
N GLY A 87 -10.13 15.20 17.97
CA GLY A 87 -10.48 16.55 18.41
C GLY A 87 -11.67 16.58 19.36
N GLY A 88 -12.22 17.77 19.57
CA GLY A 88 -13.29 18.00 20.54
C GLY A 88 -14.63 17.36 20.14
N PHE A 89 -15.37 16.88 21.14
CA PHE A 89 -16.77 16.42 20.99
C PHE A 89 -17.63 16.93 22.15
N GLN A 90 -18.95 16.97 21.95
CA GLN A 90 -19.93 17.32 22.97
C GLN A 90 -21.24 16.56 22.72
N PHE A 91 -21.83 16.00 23.78
CA PHE A 91 -23.17 15.42 23.74
C PHE A 91 -24.24 16.51 23.66
N ALA A 92 -25.31 16.25 22.92
CA ALA A 92 -26.41 17.19 22.77
C ALA A 92 -27.30 17.19 24.02
N ASN A 93 -27.53 16.03 24.64
CA ASN A 93 -28.35 15.98 25.84
C ASN A 93 -27.59 16.46 27.06
N ARG A 94 -28.35 17.08 27.96
CA ARG A 94 -27.90 17.46 29.29
C ARG A 94 -28.51 16.53 30.32
N VAL A 95 -27.77 16.27 31.40
CA VAL A 95 -28.27 15.46 32.52
C VAL A 95 -28.62 16.38 33.68
N SER A 96 -29.87 16.31 34.16
CA SER A 96 -30.34 17.14 35.28
C SER A 96 -29.56 16.87 36.56
N GLN A 97 -29.48 17.86 37.45
CA GLN A 97 -28.79 17.73 38.73
C GLN A 97 -29.26 16.52 39.53
N ASN A 98 -28.31 15.82 40.12
CA ASN A 98 -28.47 14.59 40.91
C ASN A 98 -29.04 13.39 40.13
N GLN A 99 -29.28 13.50 38.82
CA GLN A 99 -29.62 12.34 38.00
C GLN A 99 -28.37 11.51 37.69
N THR A 100 -28.57 10.22 37.46
CA THR A 100 -27.49 9.30 37.11
C THR A 100 -27.04 9.50 35.66
N TYR A 101 -25.74 9.38 35.45
CA TYR A 101 -25.15 9.26 34.13
C TYR A 101 -24.27 8.00 34.07
N GLN A 102 -24.20 7.42 32.88
CA GLN A 102 -23.28 6.36 32.52
C GLN A 102 -22.68 6.69 31.16
N LEU A 103 -21.34 6.72 31.10
CA LEU A 103 -20.60 6.87 29.87
C LEU A 103 -19.99 5.53 29.46
N SER A 104 -20.06 5.21 28.18
CA SER A 104 -19.42 4.03 27.60
C SER A 104 -19.03 4.27 26.15
N VAL A 105 -18.18 3.41 25.62
CA VAL A 105 -18.04 3.24 24.17
C VAL A 105 -19.11 2.24 23.72
N ASN A 106 -20.03 2.67 22.86
CA ASN A 106 -21.09 1.82 22.31
C ASN A 106 -20.53 0.89 21.23
N SER A 107 -19.72 1.44 20.33
CA SER A 107 -18.98 0.68 19.33
C SER A 107 -17.70 1.39 18.94
N SER A 108 -16.63 0.62 18.74
CA SER A 108 -15.37 1.13 18.20
C SER A 108 -15.38 1.03 16.67
N ALA A 109 -14.58 1.88 16.02
CA ALA A 109 -14.31 1.74 14.59
C ALA A 109 -13.66 0.37 14.31
N SER A 110 -13.87 -0.17 13.11
CA SER A 110 -13.21 -1.43 12.70
C SER A 110 -11.70 -1.36 12.93
N ASN A 111 -11.14 -2.44 13.46
CA ASN A 111 -9.71 -2.57 13.79
C ASN A 111 -9.19 -1.57 14.83
N HIS A 112 -10.05 -0.87 15.57
CA HIS A 112 -9.67 0.01 16.67
C HIS A 112 -10.25 -0.48 17.99
N SER A 113 -9.52 -0.22 19.08
CA SER A 113 -10.02 -0.33 20.45
C SER A 113 -10.15 1.08 21.01
N CYS A 114 -11.37 1.48 21.37
CA CYS A 114 -11.66 2.79 21.94
C CYS A 114 -12.20 2.65 23.37
N LYS A 115 -11.77 3.55 24.24
CA LYS A 115 -12.17 3.63 25.65
C LYS A 115 -12.40 5.07 26.06
N ILE A 116 -13.42 5.32 26.88
CA ILE A 116 -13.76 6.64 27.39
C ILE A 116 -13.36 6.77 28.86
N TYR A 117 -12.69 7.87 29.20
CA TYR A 117 -12.17 8.15 30.54
C TYR A 117 -12.61 9.52 31.04
N SER A 118 -12.73 9.62 32.37
CA SER A 118 -12.61 10.88 33.11
C SER A 118 -11.50 10.73 34.14
N GLY A 119 -10.40 11.47 33.97
CA GLY A 119 -9.17 11.22 34.72
C GLY A 119 -8.65 9.80 34.45
N THR A 120 -8.60 8.96 35.48
CA THR A 120 -8.17 7.55 35.41
C THR A 120 -9.33 6.55 35.36
N THR A 121 -10.57 7.01 35.46
CA THR A 121 -11.76 6.13 35.52
C THR A 121 -12.26 5.83 34.12
N GLU A 122 -12.18 4.57 33.70
CA GLU A 122 -12.78 4.05 32.47
C GLU A 122 -14.30 3.91 32.63
N ASN A 123 -15.07 4.23 31.60
CA ASN A 123 -16.54 4.18 31.59
C ASN A 123 -17.17 4.86 32.83
N PRO A 124 -16.88 6.15 33.06
CA PRO A 124 -17.30 6.85 34.27
C PRO A 124 -18.83 6.88 34.40
N SER A 125 -19.31 6.70 35.62
CA SER A 125 -20.73 6.76 35.96
C SER A 125 -20.91 7.37 37.36
N GLY A 126 -22.11 7.88 37.65
CA GLY A 126 -22.44 8.48 38.94
C GLY A 126 -23.61 9.44 38.85
N ASN A 127 -23.78 10.29 39.86
CA ASN A 127 -24.75 11.38 39.84
C ASN A 127 -24.07 12.68 39.41
N VAL A 128 -24.71 13.43 38.51
CA VAL A 128 -24.12 14.68 37.99
C VAL A 128 -24.43 15.88 38.90
N SER A 129 -23.43 16.69 39.19
CA SER A 129 -23.56 17.93 39.97
C SER A 129 -22.89 19.15 39.33
N THR A 130 -22.20 18.96 38.19
CA THR A 130 -21.51 20.00 37.41
C THR A 130 -21.29 19.53 35.97
N ASP A 131 -20.93 20.44 35.07
CA ASP A 131 -20.54 20.11 33.69
C ASP A 131 -19.31 19.20 33.68
N VAL A 132 -19.33 18.15 32.87
CA VAL A 132 -18.23 17.19 32.70
C VAL A 132 -17.56 17.45 31.36
N SER A 133 -16.51 18.28 31.36
CA SER A 133 -15.83 18.73 30.13
C SER A 133 -14.42 18.15 29.92
N ASN A 134 -14.01 17.25 30.81
CA ASN A 134 -12.67 16.66 30.84
C ASN A 134 -12.65 15.21 30.33
N LEU A 135 -13.64 14.81 29.52
CA LEU A 135 -13.69 13.47 28.98
C LEU A 135 -12.57 13.29 27.94
N VAL A 136 -11.95 12.11 27.95
CA VAL A 136 -10.98 11.74 26.92
C VAL A 136 -11.37 10.37 26.38
N VAL A 137 -11.55 10.30 25.06
CA VAL A 137 -11.74 9.05 24.35
C VAL A 137 -10.41 8.70 23.71
N TYR A 138 -9.81 7.61 24.20
CA TYR A 138 -8.58 7.05 23.67
C TYR A 138 -8.94 5.93 22.71
N CYS A 139 -8.59 6.10 21.44
CA CYS A 139 -8.66 5.06 20.43
C CYS A 139 -7.26 4.65 20.02
N SER A 140 -7.07 3.36 19.76
CA SER A 140 -5.82 2.82 19.27
C SER A 140 -6.06 1.72 18.25
N THR A 141 -5.21 1.65 17.24
CA THR A 141 -5.03 0.51 16.35
C THR A 141 -3.55 0.17 16.26
N ILE A 142 -3.21 -1.01 15.75
CA ILE A 142 -1.83 -1.39 15.48
C ILE A 142 -1.36 -0.73 14.20
N VAL A 143 -0.12 -0.27 14.20
CA VAL A 143 0.57 0.27 13.06
C VAL A 143 1.87 -0.52 12.86
N ILE A 144 2.11 -1.03 11.66
CA ILE A 144 3.36 -1.72 11.29
C ILE A 144 4.03 -0.92 10.18
N ASN A 145 5.22 -0.36 10.40
CA ASN A 145 5.93 0.47 9.42
C ASN A 145 5.06 1.62 8.85
N GLY A 146 4.21 2.21 9.68
CA GLY A 146 3.25 3.24 9.27
C GLY A 146 2.00 2.71 8.57
N LYS A 147 1.87 1.41 8.34
CA LYS A 147 0.68 0.76 7.76
C LYS A 147 -0.38 0.47 8.81
N ILE A 148 -1.65 0.61 8.46
CA ILE A 148 -2.81 0.24 9.28
C ILE A 148 -3.43 -1.08 8.80
N PRO A 149 -4.26 -1.76 9.63
CA PRO A 149 -4.87 -3.03 9.26
C PRO A 149 -5.67 -2.94 7.96
N GLY A 150 -5.54 -3.96 7.12
CA GLY A 150 -6.07 -4.00 5.76
C GLY A 150 -5.12 -3.51 4.67
N GLU A 151 -4.07 -2.75 5.00
CA GLU A 151 -3.01 -2.45 4.04
C GLU A 151 -2.06 -3.63 3.81
N THR A 152 -1.37 -3.60 2.67
CA THR A 152 -0.40 -4.62 2.28
C THR A 152 1.01 -4.25 2.74
N ILE A 153 1.67 -5.22 3.38
CA ILE A 153 3.10 -5.23 3.69
C ILE A 153 3.77 -6.16 2.68
N GLU A 154 4.71 -5.64 1.90
CA GLU A 154 5.42 -6.42 0.88
C GLU A 154 6.77 -6.90 1.42
N ILE A 155 7.04 -8.20 1.28
CA ILE A 155 8.33 -8.83 1.58
C ILE A 155 8.90 -9.35 0.27
N LYS A 156 10.18 -9.11 0.01
CA LYS A 156 10.90 -9.74 -1.09
C LYS A 156 11.53 -11.03 -0.62
N GLU A 157 11.38 -12.09 -1.38
CA GLU A 157 12.18 -13.30 -1.24
C GLU A 157 13.53 -13.07 -1.91
N ASP A 158 14.39 -12.25 -1.32
CA ASP A 158 15.77 -12.05 -1.81
C ASP A 158 16.81 -12.12 -0.68
N GLY A 159 16.39 -12.54 0.52
CA GLY A 159 17.21 -12.51 1.72
C GLY A 159 17.30 -11.14 2.40
N THR A 160 16.64 -10.11 1.86
CA THR A 160 16.58 -8.80 2.51
C THR A 160 15.69 -8.86 3.74
N ALA A 161 16.26 -8.45 4.89
CA ALA A 161 15.48 -8.30 6.11
C ALA A 161 14.50 -7.12 5.99
N LEU A 162 13.23 -7.35 6.31
CA LEU A 162 12.24 -6.31 6.56
C LEU A 162 12.14 -6.10 8.08
N SER A 163 12.41 -4.87 8.53
CA SER A 163 12.08 -4.45 9.89
C SER A 163 10.58 -4.18 9.98
N PHE A 164 9.93 -4.73 11.00
CA PHE A 164 8.56 -4.48 11.40
C PHE A 164 8.63 -3.60 12.65
N ASP A 165 8.49 -2.29 12.45
CA ASP A 165 8.30 -1.33 13.53
C ASP A 165 6.82 -1.35 13.91
N VAL A 166 6.52 -2.08 15.00
CA VAL A 166 5.17 -2.25 15.52
C VAL A 166 4.92 -1.16 16.56
N SER A 167 3.85 -0.40 16.38
CA SER A 167 3.45 0.72 17.25
C SER A 167 1.93 0.81 17.41
N LEU A 168 1.47 1.51 18.44
CA LEU A 168 0.06 1.86 18.60
C LEU A 168 -0.20 3.22 17.95
N SER A 169 -1.37 3.39 17.33
CA SER A 169 -1.75 4.65 16.68
C SER A 169 -2.02 5.81 17.64
N GLY A 170 -2.24 5.48 18.92
CA GLY A 170 -2.66 6.38 19.98
C GLY A 170 -2.48 5.70 21.34
N PRO A 171 -2.48 6.48 22.43
CA PRO A 171 -2.49 5.92 23.77
C PRO A 171 -3.75 5.08 23.99
N THR A 172 -3.64 4.03 24.81
CA THR A 172 -4.76 3.14 25.16
C THR A 172 -5.51 3.59 26.43
N GLY A 173 -4.95 4.58 27.13
CA GLY A 173 -5.44 5.10 28.39
C GLY A 173 -4.56 6.23 28.93
N PRO A 174 -4.95 6.83 30.06
CA PRO A 174 -4.28 8.00 30.63
C PRO A 174 -2.86 7.75 31.17
N ASN A 175 -2.50 6.47 31.42
CA ASN A 175 -1.17 6.08 31.90
C ASN A 175 -0.37 5.26 30.86
N ASP A 176 -0.86 5.19 29.62
CA ASP A 176 -0.26 4.40 28.52
C ASP A 176 0.28 3.03 28.98
N PRO A 177 -0.60 2.13 29.46
CA PRO A 177 -0.15 0.83 29.97
C PRO A 177 0.58 0.05 28.88
N VAL A 178 1.59 -0.73 29.31
CA VAL A 178 2.27 -1.68 28.43
C VAL A 178 1.26 -2.66 27.85
N ALA A 179 1.29 -2.80 26.53
CA ALA A 179 0.45 -3.72 25.78
C ALA A 179 1.30 -4.92 25.32
N HIS A 180 0.81 -6.13 25.58
CA HIS A 180 1.46 -7.34 25.11
C HIS A 180 0.90 -7.74 23.76
N VAL A 181 1.77 -7.93 22.78
CA VAL A 181 1.40 -8.24 21.39
C VAL A 181 1.92 -9.59 20.97
N SER A 182 1.03 -10.37 20.36
CA SER A 182 1.36 -11.64 19.73
C SER A 182 1.12 -11.54 18.22
N LEU A 183 2.03 -12.12 17.45
CA LEU A 183 2.00 -12.16 15.99
C LEU A 183 1.80 -13.61 15.54
N SER A 184 0.93 -13.82 14.54
CA SER A 184 0.74 -15.14 13.92
C SER A 184 0.32 -15.01 12.47
N THR A 185 0.58 -16.05 11.67
CA THR A 185 0.21 -16.10 10.25
C THR A 185 -0.80 -17.21 9.99
N THR A 186 -1.59 -17.08 8.92
CA THR A 186 -2.58 -18.12 8.53
C THR A 186 -1.95 -19.39 7.97
N ALA A 187 -0.67 -19.34 7.60
CA ALA A 187 0.12 -20.48 7.16
C ALA A 187 1.57 -20.31 7.59
N THR A 188 2.32 -21.40 7.63
CA THR A 188 3.78 -21.35 7.76
C THR A 188 4.35 -20.64 6.54
N ILE A 189 5.03 -19.53 6.78
CA ILE A 189 5.84 -18.85 5.78
C ILE A 189 7.27 -19.24 6.08
N ASP A 190 7.98 -19.80 5.10
CA ASP A 190 9.33 -20.26 5.35
C ASP A 190 10.26 -19.08 5.68
N HIS A 191 11.15 -19.29 6.65
CA HIS A 191 12.05 -18.28 7.21
C HIS A 191 11.39 -17.01 7.81
N PHE A 192 10.06 -16.88 7.76
CA PHE A 192 9.33 -15.86 8.51
C PHE A 192 9.16 -16.31 9.96
N ASN A 193 10.04 -15.83 10.83
CA ASN A 193 9.85 -15.91 12.26
C ASN A 193 9.63 -14.48 12.77
N PRO A 194 8.39 -14.06 13.10
CA PRO A 194 8.09 -12.71 13.58
C PRO A 194 8.59 -12.47 15.02
N GLY A 195 9.66 -13.17 15.44
CA GLY A 195 10.28 -13.22 16.77
C GLY A 195 9.32 -13.69 17.89
N PRO A 196 9.70 -13.55 19.18
CA PRO A 196 9.06 -14.26 20.29
C PRO A 196 7.55 -14.04 20.39
N ASP A 197 6.86 -15.01 21.00
CA ASP A 197 5.39 -15.08 21.10
C ASP A 197 4.73 -13.84 21.74
N ASN A 198 5.49 -12.97 22.42
CA ASN A 198 5.01 -11.74 23.07
C ASN A 198 6.01 -10.57 22.97
N TYR A 199 5.53 -9.40 22.56
CA TYR A 199 6.23 -8.10 22.57
C TYR A 199 5.54 -7.10 23.50
N ASP A 200 6.32 -6.26 24.16
CA ASP A 200 5.82 -5.26 25.13
C ASP A 200 5.90 -3.86 24.51
N MET A 201 4.81 -3.41 23.90
CA MET A 201 4.76 -2.10 23.24
C MET A 201 3.90 -1.11 24.01
N ASN A 202 4.21 0.19 23.88
CA ASN A 202 3.33 1.27 24.31
C ASN A 202 3.30 2.39 23.25
N PHE A 203 2.40 3.35 23.40
CA PHE A 203 2.28 4.42 22.40
C PHE A 203 3.55 5.27 22.27
N ALA A 204 4.32 5.40 23.36
CA ALA A 204 5.54 6.20 23.38
C ALA A 204 6.80 5.49 22.81
N ASN A 205 6.79 4.15 22.71
CA ASN A 205 7.97 3.35 22.38
C ASN A 205 7.62 2.29 21.32
N PRO A 206 7.96 2.53 20.04
CA PRO A 206 7.80 1.51 19.01
C PRO A 206 8.77 0.35 19.25
N ASP A 207 8.28 -0.87 19.08
CA ASP A 207 9.11 -2.07 19.11
C ASP A 207 9.48 -2.46 17.68
N SER A 208 10.75 -2.82 17.48
CA SER A 208 11.25 -3.27 16.18
C SER A 208 11.48 -4.77 16.19
N VAL A 209 10.94 -5.47 15.21
CA VAL A 209 11.21 -6.89 14.94
C VAL A 209 11.78 -7.02 13.54
N SER A 210 12.91 -7.70 13.39
CA SER A 210 13.44 -7.98 12.05
C SER A 210 12.96 -9.34 11.56
N VAL A 211 12.32 -9.35 10.39
CA VAL A 211 11.92 -10.56 9.68
C VAL A 211 12.82 -10.68 8.45
N THR A 212 13.39 -11.86 8.20
CA THR A 212 14.13 -12.13 6.97
C THR A 212 13.41 -13.23 6.20
N ALA A 213 12.94 -12.96 4.99
CA ALA A 213 12.53 -14.03 4.09
C ALA A 213 13.75 -14.47 3.29
N SER A 214 14.11 -15.75 3.36
CA SER A 214 15.11 -16.30 2.46
C SER A 214 14.43 -16.78 1.20
N ASP A 215 15.02 -16.43 0.07
CA ASP A 215 14.66 -16.98 -1.22
C ASP A 215 15.01 -18.47 -1.29
N LEU A 216 13.99 -19.31 -1.38
CA LEU A 216 14.16 -20.75 -1.49
C LEU A 216 14.29 -21.18 -2.94
N THR A 217 14.98 -22.28 -3.16
CA THR A 217 14.90 -22.95 -4.45
C THR A 217 13.46 -23.41 -4.71
N PRO A 218 12.88 -23.09 -5.89
CA PRO A 218 11.52 -23.44 -6.24
C PRO A 218 11.16 -24.90 -5.99
N ALA A 219 10.29 -25.17 -5.01
CA ALA A 219 9.83 -26.52 -4.67
C ALA A 219 8.56 -26.95 -5.42
N GLY A 220 7.87 -26.00 -6.07
CA GLY A 220 6.63 -26.24 -6.80
C GLY A 220 6.21 -25.03 -7.65
N ALA A 221 5.11 -25.16 -8.39
CA ALA A 221 4.65 -24.10 -9.29
C ALA A 221 4.21 -22.81 -8.58
N SER A 222 3.77 -22.90 -7.31
CA SER A 222 3.39 -21.73 -6.50
C SER A 222 4.58 -20.82 -6.14
N ASP A 223 5.80 -21.33 -6.27
CA ASP A 223 7.06 -20.67 -5.91
C ASP A 223 7.60 -19.73 -7.01
N TYR A 224 6.75 -19.40 -7.98
CA TYR A 224 7.05 -18.44 -9.06
C TYR A 224 6.02 -17.31 -9.09
N PHE A 225 5.12 -17.27 -8.11
CA PHE A 225 4.02 -16.32 -8.06
C PHE A 225 3.97 -15.64 -6.70
N ASP A 226 3.58 -14.37 -6.70
CA ASP A 226 3.30 -13.64 -5.47
C ASP A 226 2.28 -14.39 -4.61
N GLN A 227 2.59 -14.57 -3.32
CA GLN A 227 1.71 -15.19 -2.35
C GLN A 227 1.22 -14.16 -1.34
N THR A 228 -0.04 -14.27 -0.91
CA THR A 228 -0.61 -13.37 0.08
C THR A 228 -1.11 -14.16 1.28
N TYR A 229 -0.72 -13.71 2.47
CA TYR A 229 -1.08 -14.28 3.75
C TYR A 229 -1.71 -13.23 4.64
N ALA A 230 -2.48 -13.67 5.63
CA ALA A 230 -2.92 -12.80 6.70
C ALA A 230 -1.92 -12.87 7.87
N LEU A 231 -1.38 -11.71 8.24
CA LEU A 231 -0.62 -11.52 9.48
C LEU A 231 -1.60 -11.03 10.55
N ASN A 232 -1.94 -11.93 11.47
CA ASN A 232 -2.84 -11.65 12.58
C ASN A 232 -2.04 -11.13 13.77
N VAL A 233 -2.52 -10.05 14.35
CA VAL A 233 -1.93 -9.39 15.50
C VAL A 233 -2.97 -9.31 16.60
N SER A 234 -2.66 -9.86 17.77
CA SER A 234 -3.51 -9.75 18.96
C SER A 234 -2.80 -8.95 20.05
N VAL A 235 -3.55 -8.09 20.73
CA VAL A 235 -3.05 -7.20 21.77
C VAL A 235 -3.82 -7.43 23.06
N THR A 236 -3.09 -7.62 24.14
CA THR A 236 -3.65 -7.69 25.49
C THR A 236 -3.13 -6.53 26.33
N PRO A 237 -3.93 -6.00 27.28
CA PRO A 237 -5.27 -6.43 27.70
C PRO A 237 -6.43 -5.82 26.88
N SER A 238 -6.16 -5.05 25.81
CA SER A 238 -7.20 -4.37 25.02
C SER A 238 -8.10 -5.32 24.22
N ASN A 239 -7.75 -6.61 24.15
CA ASN A 239 -8.41 -7.64 23.33
C ASN A 239 -8.56 -7.23 21.86
N LEU A 240 -7.66 -6.38 21.37
CA LEU A 240 -7.65 -5.93 19.99
C LEU A 240 -7.04 -7.02 19.11
N ALA A 241 -7.79 -7.51 18.14
CA ALA A 241 -7.31 -8.44 17.12
C ALA A 241 -7.46 -7.79 15.75
N VAL A 242 -6.36 -7.68 15.02
CA VAL A 242 -6.31 -7.07 13.68
C VAL A 242 -5.54 -7.94 12.71
N SER A 243 -5.75 -7.71 11.41
CA SER A 243 -5.08 -8.46 10.36
C SER A 243 -4.49 -7.52 9.31
N PHE A 244 -3.28 -7.85 8.87
CA PHE A 244 -2.58 -7.20 7.77
C PHE A 244 -2.45 -8.15 6.60
N ASN A 245 -2.45 -7.61 5.38
CA ASN A 245 -2.12 -8.40 4.20
C ASN A 245 -0.59 -8.47 4.09
N LEU A 246 -0.03 -9.66 4.20
CA LEU A 246 1.38 -9.90 3.99
C LEU A 246 1.56 -10.48 2.59
N LYS A 247 2.17 -9.70 1.70
CA LYS A 247 2.43 -10.13 0.32
C LYS A 247 3.89 -10.48 0.16
N ILE A 248 4.16 -11.75 -0.12
CA ILE A 248 5.47 -12.23 -0.51
C ILE A 248 5.60 -12.04 -2.01
N LEU A 249 6.54 -11.20 -2.39
CA LEU A 249 6.89 -10.94 -3.77
C LEU A 249 7.90 -11.99 -4.20
N ASN A 250 7.45 -12.92 -5.03
CA ASN A 250 8.31 -13.90 -5.65
C ASN A 250 8.63 -13.40 -7.07
N ASN A 251 9.88 -13.01 -7.27
CA ASN A 251 10.35 -12.47 -8.54
C ASN A 251 11.12 -13.53 -9.33
N ASP A 252 10.87 -14.81 -9.06
CA ASP A 252 11.54 -15.89 -9.76
C ASP A 252 10.81 -16.20 -11.06
N LYS A 253 11.58 -16.48 -12.09
CA LYS A 253 11.06 -16.75 -13.43
C LYS A 253 11.69 -17.99 -14.01
N ARG A 254 11.01 -18.62 -14.95
CA ARG A 254 11.50 -19.81 -15.63
C ARG A 254 12.05 -19.51 -17.01
N ILE A 255 13.02 -20.33 -17.42
CA ILE A 255 13.53 -20.39 -18.78
C ILE A 255 13.30 -21.80 -19.31
N ALA A 256 12.59 -21.89 -20.42
CA ALA A 256 12.39 -23.14 -21.13
C ALA A 256 13.25 -23.18 -22.41
N ALA A 257 13.80 -24.35 -22.72
CA ALA A 257 14.31 -24.64 -24.05
C ALA A 257 13.23 -25.41 -24.81
N VAL A 258 12.78 -24.85 -25.93
CA VAL A 258 11.77 -25.49 -26.79
C VAL A 258 12.35 -25.75 -28.17
N THR A 259 12.06 -26.91 -28.76
CA THR A 259 12.39 -27.17 -30.16
C THR A 259 11.19 -26.92 -31.04
N ARG A 260 11.43 -26.32 -32.22
CA ARG A 260 10.39 -26.17 -33.21
C ARG A 260 10.90 -26.34 -34.63
N ALA A 261 10.06 -26.91 -35.50
CA ALA A 261 10.20 -26.91 -36.94
C ALA A 261 9.74 -25.57 -37.54
N SER A 262 10.47 -24.49 -37.28
CA SER A 262 10.12 -23.15 -37.80
C SER A 262 11.08 -22.64 -38.86
N ALA A 263 12.20 -23.34 -39.08
CA ALA A 263 13.31 -22.75 -39.81
C ALA A 263 13.67 -21.37 -39.22
N GLY A 264 14.18 -20.44 -40.01
CA GLY A 264 14.52 -19.09 -39.60
C GLY A 264 13.34 -18.11 -39.49
N ASN A 265 12.12 -18.46 -39.91
CA ASN A 265 11.02 -17.49 -40.03
C ASN A 265 10.09 -17.34 -38.80
N MET A 266 10.41 -18.04 -37.69
CA MET A 266 9.72 -18.02 -36.38
C MET A 266 8.18 -17.93 -36.39
N GLN A 267 7.51 -18.31 -37.48
CA GLN A 267 6.07 -18.06 -37.67
C GLN A 267 5.22 -19.10 -36.96
N TYR A 268 4.36 -18.73 -36.00
CA TYR A 268 3.51 -19.67 -35.26
C TYR A 268 2.02 -19.38 -35.49
N GLY A 269 1.41 -20.07 -36.46
CA GLY A 269 -0.03 -19.97 -36.76
C GLY A 269 -0.52 -18.58 -37.21
N GLY A 270 -1.46 -18.52 -38.15
CA GLY A 270 -2.04 -17.25 -38.60
C GLY A 270 -1.04 -16.24 -39.19
N ASN A 271 -1.27 -14.94 -38.93
CA ASN A 271 -0.55 -13.80 -39.52
C ASN A 271 0.68 -13.32 -38.71
N ALA A 272 1.04 -13.98 -37.61
CA ALA A 272 2.16 -13.55 -36.76
C ALA A 272 3.50 -14.08 -37.29
N PHE A 273 4.38 -13.18 -37.72
CA PHE A 273 5.71 -13.48 -38.27
C PHE A 273 6.83 -12.95 -37.34
N GLY A 274 8.04 -13.49 -37.51
CA GLY A 274 9.20 -13.02 -36.76
C GLY A 274 9.04 -13.25 -35.26
N ILE A 275 9.52 -12.27 -34.48
CA ILE A 275 9.61 -12.38 -33.03
C ILE A 275 8.25 -12.60 -32.34
N ASN A 276 7.16 -12.04 -32.88
CA ASN A 276 5.80 -12.19 -32.33
C ASN A 276 5.26 -13.62 -32.52
N GLY A 277 5.59 -14.24 -33.65
CA GLY A 277 5.35 -15.66 -33.87
C GLY A 277 6.20 -16.51 -32.93
N GLY A 278 7.44 -16.09 -32.69
CA GLY A 278 8.33 -16.71 -31.70
C GLY A 278 7.75 -16.68 -30.29
N ASP A 279 7.22 -15.54 -29.82
CA ASP A 279 6.57 -15.40 -28.50
C ASP A 279 5.35 -16.32 -28.37
N SER A 280 4.50 -16.33 -29.41
CA SER A 280 3.31 -17.20 -29.44
C SER A 280 3.70 -18.69 -29.40
N GLY A 281 4.76 -19.05 -30.12
CA GLY A 281 5.34 -20.39 -30.08
C GLY A 281 5.92 -20.73 -28.72
N CYS A 282 6.70 -19.84 -28.12
CA CYS A 282 7.25 -20.03 -26.77
C CYS A 282 6.15 -20.29 -25.76
N THR A 283 5.11 -19.45 -25.76
CA THR A 283 3.97 -19.64 -24.85
C THR A 283 3.26 -20.99 -25.08
N GLY A 284 3.03 -21.36 -26.34
CA GLY A 284 2.35 -22.61 -26.69
C GLY A 284 3.15 -23.88 -26.33
N TYR A 285 4.46 -23.91 -26.63
CA TYR A 285 5.29 -25.11 -26.44
C TYR A 285 5.89 -25.22 -25.04
N ALA A 286 6.21 -24.10 -24.38
CA ALA A 286 6.75 -24.11 -23.02
C ALA A 286 5.64 -24.34 -21.96
N GLY A 287 4.37 -24.11 -22.32
CA GLY A 287 3.24 -24.22 -21.39
C GLY A 287 3.22 -23.10 -20.33
N ILE A 288 3.97 -22.03 -20.56
CA ILE A 288 4.13 -20.88 -19.66
C ILE A 288 4.08 -19.60 -20.50
N THR A 289 3.42 -18.56 -20.02
CA THR A 289 3.41 -17.26 -20.71
C THR A 289 4.84 -16.75 -20.82
N SER A 290 5.36 -16.71 -22.03
CA SER A 290 6.78 -16.48 -22.26
C SER A 290 7.06 -15.80 -23.59
N LYS A 291 8.21 -15.14 -23.65
CA LYS A 291 8.73 -14.51 -24.86
C LYS A 291 9.98 -15.23 -25.34
N ILE A 292 10.19 -15.26 -26.65
CA ILE A 292 11.40 -15.82 -27.23
C ILE A 292 12.57 -14.87 -27.01
N LEU A 293 13.74 -15.43 -26.69
CA LEU A 293 14.99 -14.68 -26.68
C LEU A 293 15.68 -14.83 -28.04
N ALA A 294 15.46 -13.87 -28.93
CA ALA A 294 16.13 -13.80 -30.22
C ALA A 294 16.42 -12.36 -30.66
N GLY A 295 17.55 -12.18 -31.33
CA GLY A 295 18.14 -10.88 -31.66
C GLY A 295 17.39 -10.16 -32.77
N VAL A 296 16.73 -9.06 -32.39
CA VAL A 296 16.12 -8.05 -33.26
C VAL A 296 16.25 -6.69 -32.59
N ALA A 297 16.15 -5.59 -33.34
CA ALA A 297 16.37 -4.25 -32.79
C ALA A 297 15.43 -3.90 -31.61
N ALA A 298 14.21 -4.44 -31.60
CA ALA A 298 13.26 -4.25 -30.50
C ALA A 298 13.60 -5.09 -29.24
N ARG A 299 14.41 -6.14 -29.38
CA ARG A 299 14.68 -7.16 -28.36
C ARG A 299 16.14 -7.11 -27.88
N ILE A 300 16.58 -5.93 -27.46
CA ILE A 300 17.90 -5.72 -26.84
C ILE A 300 17.73 -5.14 -25.43
N PRO A 301 18.73 -5.28 -24.54
CA PRO A 301 18.67 -4.75 -23.19
C PRO A 301 18.32 -3.25 -23.17
N GLY A 302 17.41 -2.87 -22.27
CA GLY A 302 16.91 -1.50 -22.13
C GLY A 302 15.67 -1.17 -22.99
N ASN A 303 15.33 -1.98 -24.00
CA ASN A 303 14.05 -1.83 -24.70
C ASN A 303 12.89 -2.41 -23.87
N SER A 304 11.69 -1.87 -24.07
CA SER A 304 10.47 -2.31 -23.38
C SER A 304 10.07 -3.75 -23.69
N ASP A 305 10.57 -4.29 -24.79
CA ASP A 305 10.26 -5.65 -25.23
C ASP A 305 11.34 -6.67 -24.81
N TRP A 306 12.41 -6.23 -24.13
CA TRP A 306 13.42 -7.13 -23.57
C TRP A 306 12.79 -8.12 -22.58
N PRO A 307 13.03 -9.44 -22.71
CA PRO A 307 12.24 -10.44 -21.99
C PRO A 307 12.83 -10.81 -20.62
N ILE A 308 14.05 -10.38 -20.29
CA ILE A 308 14.72 -10.66 -19.02
C ILE A 308 14.46 -9.49 -18.06
N ALA A 309 13.75 -9.77 -16.96
CA ALA A 309 13.43 -8.84 -15.90
C ALA A 309 14.68 -8.52 -15.05
N LYS A 310 14.66 -7.40 -14.33
CA LYS A 310 15.77 -6.90 -13.50
C LYS A 310 15.76 -7.56 -12.13
N ASN A 311 16.94 -7.89 -11.60
CA ASN A 311 17.09 -8.47 -10.25
C ASN A 311 16.16 -9.67 -10.01
N THR A 312 16.09 -10.55 -11.01
CA THR A 312 15.16 -11.69 -11.07
C THR A 312 15.98 -12.97 -11.12
N LYS A 313 15.67 -13.95 -10.27
CA LYS A 313 16.29 -15.27 -10.41
C LYS A 313 15.60 -16.06 -11.50
N TYR A 314 16.41 -16.81 -12.23
CA TYR A 314 15.93 -17.67 -13.29
C TYR A 314 16.25 -19.13 -13.00
N TYR A 315 15.26 -19.97 -13.21
CA TYR A 315 15.36 -21.42 -13.06
C TYR A 315 14.98 -22.11 -14.35
N ARG A 316 15.48 -23.32 -14.56
CA ARG A 316 15.04 -24.12 -15.70
C ARG A 316 13.60 -24.57 -15.50
N ALA A 317 12.79 -24.44 -16.55
CA ALA A 317 11.39 -24.83 -16.52
C ALA A 317 11.18 -26.36 -16.37
N ASP A 318 12.17 -27.18 -16.70
CA ASP A 318 12.04 -28.65 -16.71
C ASP A 318 12.40 -29.33 -15.39
N ASN A 319 13.31 -28.76 -14.61
CA ASN A 319 13.81 -29.38 -13.37
C ASN A 319 14.10 -28.41 -12.23
N ASN A 320 13.70 -27.14 -12.34
CA ASN A 320 13.94 -26.09 -11.35
C ASN A 320 15.41 -25.85 -10.99
N ALA A 321 16.38 -26.26 -11.83
CA ALA A 321 17.78 -25.94 -11.53
C ALA A 321 18.02 -24.44 -11.69
N PHE A 322 18.69 -23.83 -10.72
CA PHE A 322 19.07 -22.42 -10.77
C PHE A 322 19.99 -22.14 -11.96
N ILE A 323 19.70 -21.06 -12.69
CA ILE A 323 20.47 -20.61 -13.85
C ILE A 323 21.35 -19.43 -13.46
N ALA A 324 20.72 -18.32 -13.08
CA ALA A 324 21.37 -17.07 -12.71
C ALA A 324 20.37 -16.09 -12.11
N THR A 325 20.89 -15.07 -11.43
CA THR A 325 20.15 -13.83 -11.13
C THR A 325 20.52 -12.78 -12.16
N SER A 326 19.53 -12.13 -12.76
CA SER A 326 19.77 -10.99 -13.65
C SER A 326 20.20 -9.76 -12.86
N ASP A 327 21.00 -8.89 -13.48
CA ASP A 327 21.40 -7.63 -12.86
C ASP A 327 20.28 -6.56 -12.89
N ASN A 328 20.58 -5.35 -12.42
CA ASN A 328 19.65 -4.22 -12.42
C ASN A 328 19.32 -3.67 -13.82
N ASN A 329 19.95 -4.19 -14.87
CA ASN A 329 19.64 -3.91 -16.27
C ASN A 329 18.88 -5.06 -16.93
N GLY A 330 18.60 -6.15 -16.20
CA GLY A 330 17.95 -7.34 -16.73
C GLY A 330 18.90 -8.16 -17.59
N LEU A 331 20.19 -8.18 -17.26
CA LEU A 331 21.20 -8.95 -17.99
C LEU A 331 21.59 -10.21 -17.23
N ILE A 332 21.70 -11.30 -17.99
CA ILE A 332 22.40 -12.51 -17.60
C ILE A 332 23.59 -12.67 -18.55
N ALA A 333 24.73 -13.16 -18.06
CA ALA A 333 25.88 -13.42 -18.93
C ALA A 333 25.47 -14.37 -20.08
N TYR A 334 25.79 -13.99 -21.31
CA TYR A 334 25.37 -14.70 -22.53
C TYR A 334 25.66 -16.21 -22.48
N ASN A 335 26.90 -16.56 -22.12
CA ASN A 335 27.32 -17.95 -22.01
C ASN A 335 26.59 -18.70 -20.90
N THR A 336 26.30 -18.06 -19.76
CA THR A 336 25.54 -18.70 -18.68
C THR A 336 24.15 -19.10 -19.18
N LEU A 337 23.50 -18.23 -19.94
CA LEU A 337 22.15 -18.46 -20.42
C LEU A 337 22.06 -19.59 -21.44
N TYR A 338 22.88 -19.56 -22.50
CA TYR A 338 22.81 -20.59 -23.55
C TYR A 338 23.38 -21.95 -23.13
N ASN A 339 24.20 -22.02 -22.07
CA ASN A 339 24.65 -23.29 -21.48
C ASN A 339 23.73 -23.83 -20.38
N SER A 340 22.67 -23.10 -19.99
CA SER A 340 21.84 -23.42 -18.83
C SER A 340 20.96 -24.67 -18.98
N THR A 341 20.72 -25.12 -20.21
CA THR A 341 19.66 -26.10 -20.53
C THR A 341 20.19 -27.51 -20.77
N GLY A 342 21.51 -27.70 -20.76
CA GLY A 342 22.16 -28.97 -21.12
C GLY A 342 22.14 -29.27 -22.63
N VAL A 343 21.52 -28.41 -23.44
CA VAL A 343 21.60 -28.46 -24.90
C VAL A 343 22.82 -27.65 -25.37
N PRO A 344 23.63 -28.16 -26.32
CA PRO A 344 24.76 -27.39 -26.84
C PRO A 344 24.32 -26.02 -27.41
N PRO A 345 25.00 -24.90 -27.07
CA PRO A 345 24.63 -23.57 -27.53
C PRO A 345 24.51 -23.42 -29.06
N ALA A 346 25.31 -24.17 -29.82
CA ALA A 346 25.27 -24.23 -31.29
C ALA A 346 23.92 -24.70 -31.86
N ASN A 347 23.05 -25.32 -31.05
CA ASN A 347 21.75 -25.81 -31.46
C ASN A 347 20.59 -24.82 -31.19
N PHE A 348 20.89 -23.66 -30.60
CA PHE A 348 19.90 -22.62 -30.37
C PHE A 348 19.89 -21.58 -31.48
N TRP A 349 18.71 -21.09 -31.83
CA TRP A 349 18.58 -19.78 -32.49
C TRP A 349 18.91 -18.66 -31.48
N SER A 350 19.75 -17.71 -31.89
CA SER A 350 20.11 -16.56 -31.04
C SER A 350 20.02 -15.23 -31.79
N GLY A 351 20.82 -15.02 -32.84
CA GLY A 351 20.92 -13.72 -33.53
C GLY A 351 21.54 -12.60 -32.71
N PHE A 352 22.18 -12.92 -31.58
CA PHE A 352 22.88 -11.96 -30.72
C PHE A 352 24.39 -12.19 -30.76
N ASN A 353 25.16 -11.11 -30.65
CA ASN A 353 26.55 -11.16 -30.20
C ASN A 353 26.61 -11.42 -28.69
N THR A 354 27.79 -11.83 -28.17
CA THR A 354 27.98 -12.14 -26.74
C THR A 354 27.75 -10.95 -25.79
N ASN A 355 27.69 -9.73 -26.31
CA ASN A 355 27.35 -8.50 -25.57
C ASN A 355 25.87 -8.10 -25.71
N TRP A 356 24.99 -9.02 -26.13
CA TRP A 356 23.56 -8.80 -26.34
C TRP A 356 23.19 -7.77 -27.43
N THR A 357 24.14 -7.34 -28.26
CA THR A 357 23.83 -6.57 -29.46
C THR A 357 23.32 -7.49 -30.57
N VAL A 358 22.46 -6.98 -31.45
CA VAL A 358 21.92 -7.73 -32.58
C VAL A 358 23.04 -8.04 -33.58
N ASN A 359 23.08 -9.28 -34.06
CA ASN A 359 23.95 -9.68 -35.17
C ASN A 359 23.16 -9.64 -36.50
N ALA A 360 23.84 -9.31 -37.60
CA ALA A 360 23.23 -9.29 -38.93
C ALA A 360 22.72 -10.67 -39.39
N ASN A 361 23.28 -11.77 -38.84
CA ASN A 361 22.79 -13.12 -39.05
C ASN A 361 21.62 -13.40 -38.10
N ASN A 362 20.44 -12.92 -38.45
CA ASN A 362 19.20 -13.17 -37.69
C ASN A 362 18.03 -13.54 -38.61
N CYS A 363 18.31 -14.16 -39.76
CA CYS A 363 17.29 -14.57 -40.75
C CYS A 363 16.31 -13.46 -41.15
N SER A 364 16.84 -12.24 -41.37
CA SER A 364 16.05 -11.05 -41.70
C SER A 364 14.99 -10.76 -40.62
N ASP A 365 15.44 -10.52 -39.39
CA ASP A 365 14.59 -10.35 -38.20
C ASP A 365 13.62 -11.52 -38.00
N TRP A 366 14.12 -12.73 -38.27
CA TRP A 366 13.42 -13.99 -38.15
C TRP A 366 12.17 -14.08 -39.03
N THR A 367 12.16 -13.42 -40.19
CA THR A 367 11.05 -13.49 -41.15
C THR A 367 11.36 -14.35 -42.37
N ASN A 368 12.61 -14.80 -42.53
CA ASN A 368 13.08 -15.54 -43.70
C ASN A 368 13.40 -17.00 -43.35
N SER A 369 12.87 -17.94 -44.15
CA SER A 369 13.15 -19.38 -44.06
C SER A 369 13.78 -19.98 -45.33
N ALA A 370 14.17 -19.14 -46.30
CA ALA A 370 14.64 -19.56 -47.62
C ALA A 370 16.14 -19.36 -47.83
N THR A 371 16.71 -18.24 -47.36
CA THR A 371 18.12 -17.89 -47.60
C THR A 371 18.75 -17.20 -46.40
N GLY A 372 20.08 -17.15 -46.38
CA GLY A 372 20.85 -16.51 -45.32
C GLY A 372 21.10 -17.42 -44.11
N ASN A 373 21.62 -16.81 -43.04
CA ASN A 373 21.95 -17.51 -41.80
C ASN A 373 21.37 -16.80 -40.58
N GLY A 374 21.10 -17.57 -39.54
CA GLY A 374 20.92 -17.08 -38.18
C GLY A 374 22.08 -17.52 -37.31
N LEU A 375 22.56 -16.63 -36.46
CA LEU A 375 23.63 -16.90 -35.52
C LEU A 375 23.11 -17.77 -34.37
N ALA A 376 23.85 -18.83 -34.05
CA ALA A 376 23.51 -19.74 -32.97
C ALA A 376 23.83 -19.17 -31.58
N GLY A 377 23.37 -19.84 -30.53
CA GLY A 377 23.62 -19.49 -29.13
C GLY A 377 25.07 -19.62 -28.67
N ASP A 378 25.97 -20.17 -29.47
CA ASP A 378 27.43 -20.14 -29.23
C ASP A 378 28.10 -18.86 -29.80
N ALA A 379 27.30 -17.95 -30.35
CA ALA A 379 27.73 -16.72 -31.02
C ALA A 379 28.76 -16.90 -32.15
N SER A 380 28.85 -18.10 -32.75
CA SER A 380 29.82 -18.38 -33.82
C SER A 380 29.28 -19.26 -34.94
N THR A 381 28.45 -20.26 -34.61
CA THR A 381 27.85 -21.15 -35.59
C THR A 381 26.80 -20.41 -36.41
N LEU A 382 26.97 -20.42 -37.74
CA LEU A 382 25.97 -19.91 -38.69
C LEU A 382 25.05 -21.05 -39.11
N ILE A 383 23.79 -20.97 -38.72
CA ILE A 383 22.78 -21.95 -39.07
C ILE A 383 22.01 -21.43 -40.29
N PRO A 384 21.90 -22.19 -41.39
CA PRO A 384 21.10 -21.80 -42.55
C PRO A 384 19.65 -21.53 -42.15
N CYS A 385 19.06 -20.44 -42.62
CA CYS A 385 17.67 -20.09 -42.29
C CYS A 385 16.64 -21.12 -42.80
N THR A 386 17.04 -22.05 -43.66
CA THR A 386 16.22 -23.20 -44.08
C THR A 386 16.18 -24.34 -43.05
N THR A 387 17.02 -24.28 -42.01
CA THR A 387 17.16 -25.35 -41.02
C THR A 387 15.95 -25.42 -40.09
N GLY A 388 15.03 -26.33 -40.38
CA GLY A 388 13.75 -26.48 -39.68
C GLY A 388 13.86 -26.54 -38.16
N ASN A 389 14.45 -27.61 -37.62
CA ASN A 389 14.47 -27.91 -36.18
C ASN A 389 15.70 -27.33 -35.48
N LYS A 390 15.46 -26.34 -34.61
CA LYS A 390 16.42 -25.78 -33.65
C LYS A 390 15.72 -25.42 -32.35
N TYR A 391 16.52 -25.24 -31.31
CA TYR A 391 16.04 -24.82 -30.00
C TYR A 391 15.90 -23.30 -29.93
N SER A 392 14.99 -22.84 -29.09
CA SER A 392 14.84 -21.44 -28.70
C SER A 392 14.75 -21.37 -27.19
N LEU A 393 15.30 -20.30 -26.60
CA LEU A 393 15.07 -19.99 -25.19
C LEU A 393 13.79 -19.16 -25.07
N CYS A 394 12.91 -19.60 -24.19
CA CYS A 394 11.65 -18.94 -23.86
C CYS A 394 11.72 -18.46 -22.42
N ILE A 395 11.58 -17.14 -22.23
CA ILE A 395 11.70 -16.49 -20.92
C ILE A 395 10.30 -16.19 -20.41
N GLU A 396 9.96 -16.71 -19.24
CA GLU A 396 8.69 -16.42 -18.56
C GLU A 396 8.51 -14.91 -18.35
N GLN A 397 7.28 -14.43 -18.48
CA GLN A 397 6.94 -13.00 -18.38
C GLN A 397 6.26 -12.63 -17.07
#